data_AF-A0AAW0CY98-F1
#
_entry.id   AF-A0AAW0CY98-F1
#
_cell.length_a   1.000
_cell.length_b   1.000
_cell.length_c   1.000
_cell.angle_alpha   90.00
_cell.angle_beta   90.00
_cell.angle_gamma   90.00
#
_symmetry.space_group_name_H-M   'P 1'
#
loop_
_entity.id
_entity.type
_entity.pdbx_description
1 polymer ?
#
loop_
_entity_poly.entity_id
_entity_poly.type
_entity_poly.pdbx_seq_one_letter_code
_entity_poly.pdbx_strand_id
1 'polypeptide(L)'
;MKFESPFSDRLGTNYCATGDEVLEIQHLIAEPTRKLLILEEEIAQLEKAIEKLEKDRKIYNTFVEAHKALISPIRRMPLDVLSEIFLACLPTHRNCVMSASEAPVILGRICSSWRALSLESRDAASLG
;
A
#
# COMPACT_ATOMS: atom_id res chain seq x y z
N MET A 1 -5.44 -13.84 -30.89
CA MET A 1 -5.02 -14.99 -31.73
C MET A 1 -5.89 -16.16 -31.32
N LYS A 2 -6.62 -16.77 -32.27
CA LYS A 2 -7.28 -18.07 -32.03
C LYS A 2 -6.42 -19.12 -32.71
N PHE A 3 -6.03 -20.15 -31.97
CA PHE A 3 -5.40 -21.33 -32.56
C PHE A 3 -6.52 -22.19 -33.13
N GLU A 4 -6.56 -22.33 -34.46
CA GLU A 4 -7.43 -23.30 -35.11
C GLU A 4 -6.76 -24.67 -35.02
N SER A 5 -7.51 -25.67 -34.56
CA SER A 5 -7.01 -27.02 -34.38
C SER A 5 -8.00 -28.01 -34.99
N PRO A 6 -7.54 -28.98 -35.80
CA PRO A 6 -8.40 -30.06 -36.30
C PRO A 6 -8.92 -30.95 -35.17
N PHE A 7 -8.36 -30.82 -33.96
CA PHE A 7 -8.75 -31.57 -32.77
C PHE A 7 -9.73 -30.80 -31.87
N SER A 8 -10.22 -29.62 -32.27
CA SER A 8 -11.05 -28.75 -31.41
C SER A 8 -12.24 -29.47 -30.75
N ASP A 9 -12.97 -30.31 -31.49
CA ASP A 9 -14.14 -31.04 -30.98
C ASP A 9 -13.79 -32.15 -29.97
N ARG A 10 -12.51 -32.49 -29.86
CA ARG A 10 -12.00 -33.56 -28.98
C ARG A 10 -11.30 -33.00 -27.73
N LEU A 11 -10.95 -31.71 -27.72
CA LEU A 11 -10.31 -31.06 -26.58
C LEU A 11 -11.24 -31.08 -25.35
N GLY A 12 -10.71 -31.40 -24.17
CA GLY A 12 -11.48 -31.47 -22.93
C GLY A 12 -12.34 -32.72 -22.77
N THR A 13 -12.18 -33.72 -23.64
CA THR A 13 -12.86 -35.03 -23.54
C THR A 13 -11.88 -36.12 -23.08
N ASN A 14 -12.39 -37.33 -22.82
CA ASN A 14 -11.56 -38.52 -22.53
C ASN A 14 -11.01 -39.19 -23.81
N TYR A 15 -11.07 -38.53 -24.97
CA TYR A 15 -10.54 -39.07 -26.22
C TYR A 15 -9.02 -39.28 -26.14
N CYS A 16 -8.55 -40.43 -26.63
CA CYS A 16 -7.13 -40.75 -26.73
C CYS A 16 -6.70 -40.66 -28.20
N ALA A 17 -5.66 -39.86 -28.47
CA ALA A 17 -5.11 -39.69 -29.81
C ALA A 17 -4.44 -40.99 -30.31
N THR A 18 -4.62 -41.28 -31.60
CA THR A 18 -3.89 -42.37 -32.26
C THR A 18 -2.41 -41.99 -32.44
N GLY A 19 -1.55 -42.95 -32.82
CA GLY A 19 -0.13 -42.69 -33.04
C GLY A 19 0.14 -41.57 -34.06
N ASP A 20 -0.61 -41.54 -35.16
CA ASP A 20 -0.48 -40.52 -36.20
C ASP A 20 -0.99 -39.15 -35.71
N GLU A 21 -2.09 -39.13 -34.97
CA GLU A 21 -2.64 -37.92 -34.36
C GLU A 21 -1.69 -37.34 -33.32
N VAL A 22 -0.95 -38.16 -32.56
CA VAL A 22 0.07 -37.70 -31.63
C VAL A 22 1.17 -36.93 -32.36
N LEU A 23 1.65 -37.43 -33.50
CA LEU A 23 2.68 -36.75 -34.30
C LEU A 23 2.16 -35.41 -34.86
N GLU A 24 0.92 -35.39 -35.35
CA GLU A 24 0.28 -34.18 -35.85
C GLU A 24 0.08 -33.14 -34.74
N ILE A 25 -0.38 -33.56 -33.56
CA ILE A 25 -0.53 -32.70 -32.39
C ILE A 25 0.83 -32.15 -31.97
N GLN A 26 1.88 -32.99 -31.89
CA GLN A 26 3.23 -32.55 -31.54
C GLN A 26 3.74 -31.47 -32.49
N HIS A 27 3.52 -31.64 -33.80
CA HIS A 27 3.89 -30.63 -34.79
C HIS A 27 3.09 -29.34 -34.61
N LEU A 28 1.78 -29.45 -34.40
CA LEU A 28 0.87 -28.31 -34.21
C LEU A 28 1.24 -27.46 -32.99
N ILE A 29 1.65 -28.08 -31.88
CA ILE A 29 1.97 -27.38 -30.64
C ILE A 29 3.44 -26.92 -30.55
N ALA A 30 4.32 -27.33 -31.45
CA ALA A 30 5.74 -27.01 -31.38
C ALA A 30 6.04 -25.49 -31.38
N GLU A 31 5.51 -24.76 -32.37
CA GLU A 31 5.67 -23.30 -32.45
C GLU A 31 4.98 -22.55 -31.29
N PRO A 32 3.71 -22.84 -30.95
CA PRO A 32 3.07 -22.25 -29.78
C PRO A 32 3.86 -22.48 -28.48
N THR A 33 4.40 -23.69 -28.28
CA THR A 33 5.20 -24.03 -27.10
C THR A 33 6.49 -23.21 -27.06
N ARG A 34 7.19 -23.08 -28.19
CA ARG A 34 8.39 -22.24 -28.29
C ARG A 34 8.09 -20.76 -27.97
N LYS A 35 6.99 -20.22 -28.49
CA LYS A 35 6.57 -18.83 -28.20
C LYS A 35 6.20 -18.65 -26.74
N LEU A 36 5.53 -19.63 -26.14
CA LEU A 36 5.17 -19.61 -24.72
C LEU A 36 6.43 -19.53 -23.85
N LEU A 37 7.47 -20.32 -24.13
CA LEU A 37 8.74 -20.27 -23.40
C LEU A 37 9.42 -18.89 -23.48
N ILE A 38 9.41 -18.26 -24.66
CA ILE A 38 9.98 -16.91 -24.83
C ILE A 38 9.19 -15.88 -24.00
N LEU A 39 7.86 -15.96 -24.03
CA LEU A 39 7.02 -15.07 -23.25
C LEU A 39 7.22 -15.27 -21.74
N GLU A 40 7.35 -16.51 -21.28
CA GLU A 40 7.65 -16.82 -19.88
C GLU A 40 9.00 -16.24 -19.44
N GLU A 41 10.03 -16.32 -20.28
CA GLU A 41 11.32 -15.71 -20.00
C GLU A 41 11.23 -14.18 -19.94
N GLU A 42 10.53 -13.55 -20.87
CA GLU A 42 10.32 -12.10 -20.89
C GLU A 42 9.52 -11.63 -19.66
N ILE A 43 8.47 -12.36 -19.28
CA ILE A 43 7.70 -12.10 -18.06
C ILE A 43 8.62 -12.17 -16.83
N ALA A 44 9.40 -13.23 -16.69
CA ALA A 44 10.30 -13.40 -15.55
C ALA A 44 11.35 -12.27 -15.45
N GLN A 45 11.87 -11.81 -16.60
CA GLN A 45 12.80 -10.68 -16.63
C GLN A 45 12.14 -9.36 -16.21
N LEU A 46 10.92 -9.10 -16.69
CA LEU A 46 10.15 -7.90 -16.34
C LEU A 46 9.72 -7.90 -14.87
N GLU A 47 9.29 -9.03 -14.31
CA GLU A 47 8.95 -9.17 -12.90
C GLU A 47 10.14 -8.84 -12.00
N LYS A 48 11.34 -9.32 -12.36
CA LYS A 48 12.58 -8.97 -11.64
C LYS A 48 12.92 -7.48 -11.72
N ALA A 49 12.67 -6.86 -12.87
CA ALA A 49 12.87 -5.42 -13.04
C ALA A 49 11.88 -4.61 -12.19
N ILE A 50 10.62 -5.03 -12.14
CA ILE A 50 9.57 -4.45 -11.29
C ILE A 50 9.98 -4.55 -9.82
N GLU A 51 10.38 -5.73 -9.34
CA GLU A 51 10.79 -5.95 -7.96
C GLU A 51 11.91 -4.97 -7.54
N LYS A 52 12.93 -4.81 -8.40
CA LYS A 52 14.02 -3.85 -8.17
C LYS A 52 13.49 -2.42 -8.07
N LEU A 53 12.66 -1.99 -9.01
CA LEU A 53 12.10 -0.63 -9.02
C LEU A 53 11.20 -0.37 -7.81
N GLU A 54 10.45 -1.36 -7.34
CA GLU A 54 9.62 -1.22 -6.14
C GLU A 54 10.45 -1.06 -4.87
N LYS A 55 11.58 -1.76 -4.77
CA LYS A 55 12.54 -1.59 -3.68
C LYS A 55 13.10 -0.16 -3.67
N ASP A 56 13.54 0.32 -4.81
CA ASP A 56 14.08 1.68 -4.95
C ASP A 56 12.99 2.73 -4.65
N ARG A 57 11.77 2.55 -5.19
CA ARG A 57 10.61 3.39 -4.89
C ARG A 57 10.37 3.49 -3.38
N LYS A 58 10.42 2.36 -2.66
CA LYS A 58 10.22 2.34 -1.20
C LYS A 58 11.29 3.13 -0.46
N ILE A 59 12.56 3.00 -0.85
CA ILE A 59 13.68 3.74 -0.26
C ILE A 59 13.46 5.25 -0.44
N TYR A 60 13.26 5.69 -1.68
CA TYR A 60 13.10 7.10 -1.98
C TYR A 60 11.84 7.70 -1.36
N ASN A 61 10.71 6.97 -1.41
CA ASN A 61 9.47 7.45 -0.79
C ASN A 61 9.64 7.64 0.72
N THR A 62 10.31 6.70 1.40
CA THR A 62 10.58 6.83 2.84
C THR A 62 11.43 8.06 3.13
N PHE A 63 12.47 8.29 2.34
CA PHE A 63 13.33 9.48 2.48
C PHE A 63 12.55 10.77 2.26
N VAL A 64 11.79 10.87 1.16
CA VAL A 64 11.01 12.07 0.80
C VAL A 64 9.96 12.38 1.86
N GLU A 65 9.18 11.38 2.29
CA GLU A 65 8.12 11.59 3.28
C GLU A 65 8.66 11.97 4.66
N ALA A 66 9.80 11.40 5.08
CA ALA A 66 10.47 11.83 6.30
C ALA A 66 10.87 13.31 6.27
N HIS A 67 11.40 13.80 5.14
CA HIS A 67 11.80 15.20 5.01
C HIS A 67 10.61 16.14 4.85
N LYS A 68 9.57 15.73 4.11
CA LYS A 68 8.29 16.47 4.06
C LYS A 68 7.69 16.64 5.45
N ALA A 69 7.75 15.60 6.28
CA ALA A 69 7.28 15.67 7.65
C ALA A 69 8.04 16.72 8.47
N LEU A 70 9.36 16.88 8.28
CA LEU A 70 10.18 17.88 8.97
C LEU A 70 9.76 19.32 8.61
N ILE A 71 9.44 19.59 7.34
CA ILE A 71 9.07 20.93 6.87
C ILE A 71 7.56 21.20 6.94
N SER A 72 6.78 20.23 7.40
CA SER A 72 5.33 20.35 7.55
C SER A 72 4.97 21.58 8.39
N PRO A 73 4.04 22.45 7.93
CA PRO A 73 3.65 23.66 8.65
C PRO A 73 3.25 23.40 10.10
N ILE A 74 2.64 22.24 10.37
CA ILE A 74 2.17 21.82 11.69
C ILE A 74 3.30 21.71 12.73
N ARG A 75 4.53 21.43 12.29
CA ARG A 75 5.73 21.38 13.16
C ARG A 75 6.38 22.74 13.38
N ARG A 76 5.99 23.74 12.57
CA ARG A 76 6.50 25.13 12.64
C ARG A 76 5.50 26.09 13.27
N MET A 77 4.33 25.60 13.68
CA MET A 77 3.37 26.42 14.42
C MET A 77 3.96 26.80 15.79
N PRO A 78 3.87 28.08 16.19
CA PRO A 78 4.22 28.49 17.54
C PRO A 78 3.44 27.67 18.57
N LEU A 79 4.12 27.30 19.67
CA LEU A 79 3.51 26.51 20.74
C LEU A 79 2.29 27.23 21.31
N ASP A 80 2.34 28.55 21.45
CA ASP A 80 1.23 29.36 21.99
C ASP A 80 -0.05 29.22 21.16
N VAL A 81 0.07 29.20 19.84
CA VAL A 81 -1.08 29.00 18.93
C VAL A 81 -1.62 27.58 19.04
N LEU A 82 -0.74 26.58 19.18
CA LEU A 82 -1.14 25.19 19.37
C LEU A 82 -1.84 24.98 20.72
N SER A 83 -1.31 25.58 21.78
CA SER A 83 -1.90 25.57 23.12
C SER A 83 -3.29 26.19 23.11
N GLU A 84 -3.47 27.34 22.45
CA GLU A 84 -4.78 27.99 22.33
C GLU A 84 -5.80 27.10 21.61
N ILE A 85 -5.39 26.46 20.50
CA ILE A 85 -6.25 25.49 19.78
C ILE A 85 -6.62 24.33 20.70
N PHE A 86 -5.68 23.80 21.48
CA PHE A 86 -5.92 22.66 22.36
C PHE A 86 -6.86 23.01 23.51
N LEU A 87 -6.73 24.21 24.07
CA LEU A 87 -7.65 24.75 25.08
C LEU A 87 -9.05 24.98 24.48
N ALA A 88 -9.13 25.51 23.26
CA ALA A 88 -10.39 25.69 22.55
C ALA A 88 -11.10 24.36 22.21
N CYS A 89 -10.37 23.25 22.16
CA CYS A 89 -10.94 21.91 22.00
C CYS A 89 -11.51 21.30 23.29
N LEU A 90 -11.36 21.94 24.45
CA LEU A 90 -11.92 21.45 25.70
C LEU A 90 -13.46 21.55 25.69
N PRO A 91 -14.18 20.57 26.26
CA PRO A 91 -15.63 20.65 26.35
C PRO A 91 -16.05 21.81 27.28
N THR A 92 -16.91 22.70 26.79
CA THR A 92 -17.44 23.83 27.57
C THR A 92 -18.64 23.47 28.44
N HIS A 93 -19.28 22.33 28.19
CA HIS A 93 -20.56 21.92 28.78
C HIS A 93 -20.45 20.69 29.68
N ARG A 94 -19.27 20.09 29.80
CA ARG A 94 -19.02 18.90 30.62
C ARG A 94 -17.57 18.84 31.05
N ASN A 95 -17.29 18.10 32.12
CA ASN A 95 -15.91 17.83 32.52
C ASN A 95 -15.19 17.05 31.42
N CYS A 96 -13.91 17.35 31.24
CA CYS A 96 -13.09 16.70 30.24
C CYS A 96 -12.95 15.21 30.59
N VAL A 97 -13.46 14.33 29.74
CA VAL A 97 -13.31 12.87 29.93
C VAL A 97 -11.92 12.48 29.47
N MET A 98 -11.20 11.69 30.28
CA MET A 98 -9.87 11.17 29.94
C MET A 98 -9.97 10.04 28.90
N SER A 99 -10.43 10.38 27.70
CA SER A 99 -10.54 9.46 26.58
C SER A 99 -9.41 9.69 25.59
N ALA A 100 -8.71 8.63 25.21
CA ALA A 100 -7.70 8.69 24.17
C ALA A 100 -8.28 8.91 22.76
N SER A 101 -9.62 8.94 22.63
CA SER A 101 -10.35 9.27 21.41
C SER A 101 -10.94 10.68 21.39
N GLU A 102 -10.77 11.48 22.46
CA GLU A 102 -11.28 12.85 22.54
C GLU A 102 -10.14 13.88 22.63
N ALA A 103 -10.41 15.10 22.16
CA ALA A 103 -9.47 16.20 22.30
C ALA A 103 -9.44 16.73 23.75
N PRO A 104 -8.30 17.27 24.22
CA PRO A 104 -7.03 17.43 23.49
C PRO A 104 -6.20 16.13 23.40
N VAL A 105 -6.54 15.07 24.14
CA VAL A 105 -5.75 13.83 24.29
C VAL A 105 -5.45 13.13 22.95
N ILE A 106 -6.42 13.10 22.02
CA ILE A 106 -6.23 12.53 20.68
C ILE A 106 -5.18 13.28 19.86
N LEU A 107 -5.02 14.60 20.07
CA LEU A 107 -4.06 15.44 19.36
C LEU A 107 -2.61 15.11 19.77
N GLY A 108 -2.40 14.61 21.00
CA GLY A 108 -1.10 14.13 21.48
C GLY A 108 -0.54 12.88 20.76
N ARG A 109 -1.27 12.33 19.79
CA ARG A 109 -0.80 11.22 18.94
C ARG A 109 -0.01 11.70 17.71
N ILE A 110 -0.06 12.99 17.38
CA ILE A 110 0.55 13.55 16.17
C ILE A 110 2.08 13.63 16.28
N CYS A 111 2.62 14.13 17.40
CA CYS A 111 4.06 14.11 17.69
C CYS A 111 4.33 14.23 19.21
N SER A 112 5.59 14.08 19.63
CA SER A 112 5.98 14.19 21.05
C SER A 112 5.73 15.59 21.63
N SER A 113 5.98 16.66 20.88
CA SER A 113 5.71 18.04 21.32
C SER A 113 4.21 18.28 21.55
N TRP A 114 3.36 17.79 20.65
CA TRP A 114 1.90 17.87 20.80
C TRP A 114 1.40 17.03 21.96
N ARG A 115 2.08 15.92 22.28
CA ARG A 115 1.79 15.13 23.48
C ARG A 115 2.03 15.92 24.76
N ALA A 116 3.15 16.64 24.85
CA ALA A 116 3.45 17.50 26.00
C ALA A 116 2.35 18.56 26.18
N LEU A 117 2.03 19.29 25.09
CA LEU A 117 0.96 20.30 25.11
C LEU A 117 -0.40 19.73 25.48
N SER A 118 -0.76 18.55 24.95
CA SER A 118 -2.01 17.89 25.30
C SER A 118 -2.10 17.52 26.78
N LEU A 119 -0.99 17.16 27.43
CA LEU A 119 -0.95 16.86 28.86
C LEU A 119 -1.05 18.14 29.69
N GLU A 120 -0.39 19.22 29.25
CA GLU A 120 -0.49 20.54 29.89
C GLU A 120 -1.91 21.11 29.83
N SER A 121 -2.55 21.10 28.65
CA SER A 121 -3.94 21.56 28.50
C SER A 121 -4.94 20.70 29.28
N ARG A 122 -4.66 19.40 29.46
CA ARG A 122 -5.45 18.50 30.30
C ARG A 122 -5.37 18.91 31.77
N ASP A 123 -4.17 19.20 32.27
CA ASP A 123 -3.97 19.54 33.68
C ASP A 123 -4.64 20.89 34.02
N ALA A 124 -4.63 21.85 33.08
CA ALA A 124 -5.38 23.10 33.18
C ALA A 124 -6.90 22.90 33.30
N ALA A 125 -7.47 21.91 32.60
CA ALA A 125 -8.90 21.58 32.66
C ALA A 125 -9.31 20.82 33.93
N SER A 126 -8.36 20.31 34.71
CA SER A 126 -8.62 19.56 35.95
C SER A 126 -8.58 20.41 37.22
N LEU A 127 -8.16 21.67 37.10
CA LEU A 127 -8.01 22.64 38.19
C LEU A 127 -9.14 23.69 38.26
N GLY A 128 -10.04 23.72 37.29
CA GLY A 128 -11.23 24.59 37.24
C GLY A 128 -12.51 23.80 37.41
#